data_AF-A0A4P0Y3W3-F1
#
_entry.id   AF-A0A4P0Y3W3-F1
#
_cell.length_a   1.000
_cell.length_b   1.000
_cell.length_c   1.000
_cell.angle_alpha   90.00
_cell.angle_beta   90.00
_cell.angle_gamma   90.00
#
_symmetry.space_group_name_H-M   'P 1'
#
loop_
_entity.id
_entity.type
_entity.pdbx_description
1 polymer ?
#
loop_
_entity_poly.entity_id
_entity_poly.type
_entity_poly.pdbx_seq_one_letter_code
_entity_poly.pdbx_strand_id
1 'polypeptide(L)'
;MKLPAGHLVLYPASSLHCVTPVTRGVRQASFLWIQSMVRDDKQRAMLYDLDRTIQSLKARFGDGEEVLSLLNMYHNLLRQWTEV
;
A
#
# COMPACT_ATOMS: atom_id res chain seq x y z
N MET A 1 1.72 17.80 3.13
CA MET A 1 2.91 17.08 2.63
C MET A 1 3.33 17.65 1.27
N LYS A 2 4.63 17.82 1.00
CA LYS A 2 5.18 18.14 -0.33
C LYS A 2 6.33 17.17 -0.62
N LEU A 3 6.20 16.37 -1.67
CA LEU A 3 7.23 15.40 -2.10
C LEU A 3 8.00 15.96 -3.30
N PRO A 4 9.23 15.45 -3.57
CA PRO A 4 9.93 15.72 -4.81
C PRO A 4 9.12 15.34 -6.05
N ALA A 5 9.41 15.98 -7.19
CA ALA A 5 8.76 15.64 -8.45
C ALA A 5 8.98 14.16 -8.80
N GLY A 6 7.94 13.48 -9.28
CA GLY A 6 7.97 12.05 -9.61
C GLY A 6 7.63 11.10 -8.44
N HIS A 7 7.54 11.61 -7.21
CA HIS A 7 7.09 10.81 -6.06
C HIS A 7 5.57 10.83 -5.92
N LEU A 8 5.01 9.79 -5.30
CA LEU A 8 3.58 9.63 -5.06
C LEU A 8 3.26 9.55 -3.57
N VAL A 9 2.09 10.05 -3.19
CA VAL A 9 1.46 9.81 -1.89
C VAL A 9 0.15 9.05 -2.09
N LEU A 10 -0.04 7.99 -1.32
CA LEU A 10 -1.28 7.21 -1.26
C LEU A 10 -1.91 7.39 0.12
N TYR A 11 -3.21 7.65 0.16
CA TYR A 11 -3.96 7.82 1.42
C TYR A 11 -5.42 7.35 1.24
N PRO A 12 -6.12 6.96 2.31
CA PRO A 12 -7.53 6.57 2.22
C PRO A 12 -8.39 7.72 1.70
N ALA A 13 -9.29 7.44 0.75
CA ALA A 13 -10.21 8.45 0.21
C ALA A 13 -11.14 9.06 1.28
N SER A 14 -11.34 8.37 2.41
CA SER A 14 -12.08 8.84 3.59
C SER A 14 -11.32 9.87 4.43
N SER A 15 -10.03 10.09 4.19
CA SER A 15 -9.24 11.05 4.95
C SER A 15 -9.62 12.48 4.59
N LEU A 16 -9.94 13.30 5.58
CA LEU A 16 -10.12 14.74 5.39
C LEU A 16 -8.79 15.37 4.97
N HIS A 17 -8.77 16.04 3.82
CA HIS A 17 -7.55 16.64 3.28
C HIS A 17 -7.84 17.95 2.56
N CYS A 18 -6.85 18.86 2.60
CA CYS A 18 -6.89 20.14 1.91
C CYS A 18 -5.47 20.51 1.44
N VAL A 19 -5.37 21.10 0.25
CA VAL A 19 -4.13 21.69 -0.26
C VAL A 19 -4.17 23.19 0.03
N THR A 20 -3.21 23.69 0.80
CA THR A 20 -3.12 25.12 1.10
C THR A 20 -2.79 25.94 -0.16
N PRO A 21 -3.22 27.21 -0.22
CA PRO A 21 -2.94 28.07 -1.37
C PRO A 21 -1.46 28.16 -1.74
N VAL A 22 -1.17 28.15 -3.04
CA VAL A 22 0.19 28.38 -3.56
C VAL A 22 0.39 29.89 -3.68
N THR A 23 1.25 30.46 -2.82
CA THR A 23 1.48 31.92 -2.76
C THR A 23 2.44 32.44 -3.83
N ARG A 24 3.22 31.56 -4.48
CA ARG A 24 4.12 31.89 -5.60
C ARG A 24 4.39 30.65 -6.45
N GLY A 25 4.46 30.83 -7.77
CA GLY A 25 4.72 29.75 -8.73
C GLY A 25 3.48 28.88 -8.97
N VAL A 26 3.71 27.64 -9.44
CA VAL A 26 2.63 26.69 -9.78
C VAL A 26 2.93 25.33 -9.17
N ARG A 27 1.90 24.64 -8.68
CA ARG A 27 1.96 23.23 -8.26
C ARG A 27 1.17 22.38 -9.25
N GLN A 28 1.86 21.84 -10.24
CA GLN A 28 1.28 20.87 -11.18
C GLN A 28 1.37 19.46 -10.58
N ALA A 29 0.25 18.72 -10.60
CA ALA A 29 0.18 17.35 -10.09
C ALA A 29 -0.89 16.57 -10.85
N SER A 30 -0.73 15.26 -10.92
CA SER A 30 -1.79 14.32 -11.29
C SER A 30 -2.42 13.76 -10.02
N PHE A 31 -3.75 13.62 -10.00
CA PHE A 31 -4.49 12.98 -8.92
C PHE A 31 -5.45 11.95 -9.49
N LEU A 32 -5.71 10.90 -8.73
CA LEU A 32 -6.50 9.76 -9.17
C LEU A 32 -7.13 9.04 -7.97
N TRP A 33 -8.15 8.24 -8.27
CA TRP A 33 -8.73 7.27 -7.35
C TRP A 33 -8.53 5.87 -7.92
N ILE A 34 -8.32 4.89 -7.05
CA ILE A 34 -8.18 3.48 -7.41
C ILE A 34 -9.06 2.70 -6.45
N GLN A 35 -9.85 1.77 -7.01
CA GLN A 35 -10.55 0.79 -6.21
C GLN A 35 -9.57 -0.32 -5.81
N SER A 36 -9.39 -0.52 -4.51
CA SER A 36 -8.64 -1.65 -3.98
C SER A 36 -9.46 -2.93 -4.08
N MET A 37 -8.80 -4.05 -4.35
CA MET A 37 -9.37 -5.41 -4.22
C MET A 37 -9.81 -5.68 -2.78
N VAL A 38 -9.10 -5.13 -1.79
CA VAL A 38 -9.43 -5.24 -0.36
C VAL A 38 -10.00 -3.91 0.12
N ARG A 39 -11.29 -3.92 0.46
CA ARG A 39 -12.06 -2.72 0.84
C ARG A 39 -11.60 -2.11 2.16
N ASP A 40 -11.51 -2.93 3.21
CA ASP A 40 -11.12 -2.50 4.55
C ASP A 40 -9.64 -2.04 4.58
N ASP A 41 -9.40 -0.86 5.14
CA ASP A 41 -8.07 -0.24 5.16
C ASP A 41 -7.11 -0.93 6.12
N LYS A 42 -7.60 -1.45 7.25
CA LYS A 42 -6.80 -2.22 8.22
C LYS A 42 -6.38 -3.56 7.63
N GLN A 43 -7.30 -4.27 6.98
CA GLN A 43 -6.99 -5.53 6.28
C GLN A 43 -5.93 -5.32 5.20
N ARG A 44 -6.07 -4.27 4.40
CA ARG A 44 -5.08 -3.92 3.37
C ARG A 44 -3.72 -3.55 3.97
N ALA A 45 -3.69 -2.81 5.09
CA ALA A 45 -2.45 -2.51 5.81
C ALA A 45 -1.79 -3.78 6.37
N MET A 46 -2.56 -4.68 6.98
CA MET A 46 -2.04 -5.96 7.48
C MET A 46 -1.43 -6.83 6.37
N LEU A 47 -2.08 -6.90 5.20
CA LEU A 47 -1.50 -7.61 4.04
C LEU A 47 -0.20 -6.97 3.55
N TYR A 48 -0.13 -5.64 3.52
CA TYR A 48 1.08 -4.92 3.13
C TYR A 48 2.25 -5.18 4.10
N ASP A 49 1.99 -5.15 5.41
CA ASP A 49 3.01 -5.42 6.43
C ASP A 49 3.49 -6.89 6.39
N LEU A 50 2.57 -7.82 6.16
CA LEU A 50 2.89 -9.25 6.00
C LEU A 50 3.77 -9.47 4.75
N ASP A 51 3.39 -8.91 3.60
CA ASP A 51 4.21 -9.03 2.38
C ASP A 51 5.60 -8.43 2.58
N ARG A 52 5.71 -7.21 3.16
CA ARG A 52 7.01 -6.62 3.47
C ARG A 52 7.87 -7.50 4.37
N THR A 53 7.26 -8.15 5.36
CA THR A 53 7.96 -9.07 6.26
C THR A 53 8.46 -10.30 5.49
N ILE A 54 7.62 -10.90 4.64
CA ILE A 54 7.98 -12.03 3.79
C ILE A 54 9.14 -11.66 2.85
N GLN A 55 9.06 -10.52 2.17
CA GLN A 55 10.13 -10.05 1.27
C GLN A 55 11.45 -9.84 2.03
N SER A 56 11.40 -9.27 3.23
CA SER A 56 12.58 -9.06 4.08
C SER A 56 13.20 -10.38 4.52
N LEU A 57 12.40 -11.36 4.95
CA LEU A 57 12.87 -12.69 5.31
C LEU A 57 13.50 -13.41 4.12
N LYS A 58 12.83 -13.39 2.97
CA LYS A 58 13.32 -13.96 1.72
C LYS A 58 14.66 -13.35 1.28
N ALA A 59 14.81 -12.03 1.40
CA ALA A 59 16.06 -11.36 1.06
C ALA A 59 17.23 -11.74 1.99
N ARG A 60 16.95 -12.04 3.26
CA ARG A 60 17.98 -12.36 4.27
C ARG A 60 18.37 -13.84 4.29
N PHE A 61 17.40 -14.73 4.11
CA PHE A 61 17.57 -16.16 4.34
C PHE A 61 17.35 -17.01 3.08
N GLY A 62 16.94 -16.38 1.98
CA GLY A 62 16.56 -17.08 0.75
C GLY A 62 15.18 -17.71 0.85
N ASP A 63 14.91 -18.62 -0.08
CA ASP A 63 13.69 -19.42 -0.08
C ASP A 63 13.79 -20.55 0.96
N GLY A 64 12.71 -20.80 1.69
CA GLY A 64 12.60 -21.83 2.73
C GLY A 64 11.14 -22.20 2.99
N GLU A 65 10.90 -23.29 3.72
CA GLU A 65 9.54 -23.79 3.97
C GLU A 65 8.68 -22.79 4.75
N GLU A 66 9.27 -22.05 5.69
CA GLU A 66 8.59 -21.05 6.51
C GLU A 66 8.17 -19.83 5.67
N VAL A 67 9.05 -19.38 4.76
CA VAL A 67 8.74 -18.29 3.82
C VAL A 67 7.58 -18.71 2.91
N LEU A 68 7.59 -19.95 2.43
CA LEU A 68 6.50 -20.49 1.61
C LEU A 68 5.19 -20.58 2.41
N SER A 69 5.25 -21.02 3.67
CA SER A 69 4.09 -21.08 4.56
C SER A 69 3.47 -19.69 4.81
N LEU A 70 4.31 -18.67 5.04
CA LEU A 70 3.86 -17.29 5.18
C LEU A 70 3.27 -16.72 3.88
N LEU A 71 3.87 -17.04 2.73
CA LEU A 71 3.36 -16.65 1.42
C LEU A 71 1.99 -17.30 1.14
N ASN A 72 1.82 -18.58 1.50
CA ASN A 72 0.52 -19.26 1.44
C ASN A 72 -0.51 -18.59 2.34
N MET A 73 -0.13 -18.19 3.56
CA MET A 73 -1.00 -17.44 4.47
C MET A 73 -1.42 -16.10 3.87
N TYR A 74 -0.48 -15.33 3.29
CA TYR A 74 -0.77 -14.09 2.59
C TYR A 74 -1.80 -14.29 1.48
N HIS A 75 -1.63 -15.31 0.63
CA HIS A 75 -2.57 -15.60 -0.45
C HIS A 75 -3.94 -16.10 0.05
N ASN A 76 -3.99 -16.85 1.16
CA ASN A 76 -5.24 -17.24 1.80
C ASN A 76 -6.03 -16.00 2.26
N LEU A 77 -5.36 -15.09 2.98
CA LEU A 77 -5.98 -13.85 3.46
C LEU A 77 -6.42 -12.95 2.32
N LEU A 78 -5.58 -12.79 1.28
CA LEU A 78 -5.93 -12.02 0.11
C LEU A 78 -7.19 -12.57 -0.56
N ARG A 79 -7.31 -13.88 -0.77
CA ARG A 79 -8.52 -14.49 -1.34
C ARG A 79 -9.74 -14.29 -0.46
N GLN A 80 -9.58 -14.33 0.86
CA GLN A 80 -10.69 -14.18 1.80
C GLN A 80 -11.21 -12.74 1.88
N TRP A 81 -10.34 -11.75 1.73
CA TRP A 81 -10.68 -10.33 1.89
C TRP A 81 -10.87 -9.58 0.57
N THR A 82 -10.66 -10.24 -0.55
CA THR A 82 -10.88 -9.65 -1.86
C THR A 82 -12.37 -9.58 -2.18
N GLU A 83 -12.83 -8.39 -2.60
CA GLU A 83 -14.13 -8.14 -3.21
C GLU A 83 -13.89 -7.82 -4.70
N VAL A 84 -14.13 -8.78 -5.59
CA VAL A 84 -14.12 -8.57 -7.06
C VAL A 84 -15.54 -8.38 -7.58
#